data_AF-A0A537KB22-F1
#
_entry.id   AF-A0A537KB22-F1
#
_cell.length_a   1.000
_cell.length_b   1.000
_cell.length_c   1.000
_cell.angle_alpha   90.00
_cell.angle_beta   90.00
_cell.angle_gamma   90.00
#
_symmetry.space_group_name_H-M   'P 1'
#
loop_
_entity.id
_entity.type
_entity.pdbx_description
1 polymer ?
#
loop_
_entity_poly.entity_id
_entity_poly.type
_entity_poly.pdbx_seq_one_letter_code
_entity_poly.pdbx_strand_id
1 'polypeptide(L)'
;MLDEMTPVLTPLKRSKLLKAEPTITCMLPLVTSKISFLPFINYLKEKRTEVSETKEKLYGYLIKKFESEPALLDIDDVEIIHQHADLMELLTTSLFPVIAIDHRHIFALAAPYQFSVFYYSDHFRKIFFDQDENHLLLPDGVPIDELKAIQCASIYDHVLQKFYGMKLNDNRELIYPITDPTSGMLRYYRIKYDSRFIDLKLKGELPPLKDCAVCMNTFRILDLEKQLKTMPLELFEAEGFAVWVAEDVTTIESLEIIKKILLKEDECDTNVIDDLKKAIRALIGLRDIQIGLTPFVKINDEFVLDEENAKYGLATRQWINGGPEGVENFKMFVGFLNEFGVPTPVTNLSEEMFGFAPFLRALFEEGARSYLIYPMQNSDGLIGMLEVSSTVQNALTQDLLSRLEPAMPLLSLAMLKCRDGFQYKIEKVIKEKFTALQQPVEWKFAEVAWDYLRNNGDADVTKNVVFENVYPLYGAIDIRNSAFERSQAIQKDLKEHLILERSTKP
;
A
#
# COMPACT_ATOMS: atom_id res chain seq x y z
N MET A 1 11.52 -6.05 63.88
CA MET A 1 10.72 -7.05 63.16
C MET A 1 9.82 -6.31 62.19
N LEU A 2 10.37 -5.93 61.05
CA LEU A 2 9.62 -5.51 59.88
C LEU A 2 10.13 -6.47 58.82
N ASP A 3 9.44 -7.60 58.69
CA ASP A 3 9.71 -8.54 57.60
C ASP A 3 9.51 -7.78 56.29
N GLU A 4 10.58 -7.72 55.50
CA GLU A 4 10.55 -7.32 54.10
C GLU A 4 9.62 -8.29 53.37
N MET A 5 8.36 -7.89 53.21
CA MET A 5 7.50 -8.46 52.17
C MET A 5 8.10 -8.07 50.83
N THR A 6 9.04 -8.88 50.35
CA THR A 6 9.41 -8.92 48.94
C THR A 6 8.15 -9.30 48.18
N PRO A 7 7.61 -8.43 47.31
CA PRO A 7 6.50 -8.84 46.46
C PRO A 7 7.04 -9.96 45.57
N VAL A 8 6.41 -11.13 45.66
CA VAL A 8 6.64 -12.22 44.71
C VAL A 8 6.12 -11.74 43.36
N LEU A 9 6.98 -11.09 42.59
CA LEU A 9 6.75 -10.78 41.18
C LEU A 9 6.57 -12.13 40.49
N THR A 10 5.31 -12.48 40.22
CA THR A 10 4.99 -13.70 39.48
C THR A 10 5.46 -13.47 38.05
N PRO A 11 6.33 -14.31 37.48
CA PRO A 11 6.72 -14.16 36.09
C PRO A 11 5.47 -14.30 35.21
N LEU A 12 5.18 -13.31 34.37
CA LEU A 12 4.19 -13.50 33.31
C LEU A 12 4.65 -14.72 32.49
N LYS A 13 3.80 -15.73 32.31
CA LYS A 13 4.06 -16.85 31.41
C LYS A 13 4.21 -16.31 29.98
N ARG A 14 5.45 -16.04 29.57
CA ARG A 14 5.85 -15.51 28.25
C ARG A 14 6.51 -16.54 27.34
N SER A 15 6.63 -17.75 27.84
CA SER A 15 7.12 -18.90 27.09
C SER A 15 5.97 -19.87 26.92
N LYS A 16 5.78 -20.34 25.70
CA LYS A 16 5.01 -21.53 25.28
C LYS A 16 5.49 -21.75 23.85
N LEU A 17 5.90 -22.95 23.50
CA LEU A 17 6.21 -23.24 22.10
C LEU A 17 4.91 -23.16 21.30
N LEU A 18 4.81 -22.15 20.44
CA LEU A 18 3.68 -21.99 19.54
C LEU A 18 4.16 -22.17 18.11
N LYS A 19 3.50 -23.06 17.38
CA LYS A 19 3.80 -23.36 15.97
C LYS A 19 2.65 -22.87 15.10
N ALA A 20 2.97 -22.53 13.85
CA ALA A 20 1.94 -22.39 12.83
C ALA A 20 1.14 -23.70 12.65
N GLU A 21 -0.02 -23.62 12.03
CA GLU A 21 -0.92 -24.78 11.88
C GLU A 21 -0.21 -26.01 11.26
N PRO A 22 -0.54 -27.24 11.71
CA PRO A 22 0.05 -28.48 11.19
C PRO A 22 -0.12 -28.65 9.67
N THR A 23 -1.26 -28.22 9.13
CA THR A 23 -1.59 -28.27 7.70
C THR A 23 -0.57 -27.50 6.85
N ILE A 24 -0.10 -26.36 7.33
CA ILE A 24 0.87 -25.50 6.64
C ILE A 24 2.30 -25.99 6.91
N THR A 25 2.62 -26.27 8.17
CA THR A 25 3.98 -26.67 8.57
C THR A 25 4.44 -27.99 7.93
N CYS A 26 3.53 -28.92 7.65
CA CYS A 26 3.86 -30.16 6.93
C CYS A 26 4.21 -29.95 5.44
N MET A 27 3.83 -28.83 4.83
CA MET A 27 4.14 -28.53 3.42
C MET A 27 5.43 -27.72 3.25
N LEU A 28 6.01 -27.26 4.36
CA LEU A 28 7.23 -26.47 4.38
C LEU A 28 8.49 -27.36 4.39
N PRO A 29 9.59 -26.88 3.80
CA PRO A 29 10.86 -27.59 3.83
C PRO A 29 11.35 -27.82 5.26
N LEU A 30 11.81 -29.05 5.51
CA LEU A 30 12.36 -29.48 6.79
C LEU A 30 13.88 -29.25 6.80
N VAL A 31 14.33 -28.49 7.79
CA VAL A 31 15.74 -28.40 8.20
C VAL A 31 15.83 -28.92 9.62
N THR A 32 16.88 -29.67 9.95
CA THR A 32 17.12 -30.07 11.34
C THR A 32 17.38 -28.80 12.14
N SER A 33 16.54 -28.51 13.12
CA SER A 33 16.59 -27.26 13.88
C SER A 33 16.57 -27.55 15.37
N LYS A 34 17.50 -26.93 16.10
CA LYS A 34 17.68 -27.09 17.54
C LYS A 34 17.78 -25.73 18.21
N ILE A 35 17.02 -25.52 19.26
CA ILE A 35 17.08 -24.27 20.03
C ILE A 35 18.33 -24.32 20.91
N SER A 36 19.14 -23.27 20.86
CA SER A 36 20.35 -23.13 21.70
C SER A 36 20.71 -21.67 21.89
N PHE A 37 21.23 -21.31 23.06
CA PHE A 37 21.82 -19.99 23.30
C PHE A 37 23.33 -19.95 23.07
N LEU A 38 23.95 -21.08 22.67
CA LEU A 38 25.39 -21.17 22.42
C LEU A 38 25.86 -20.20 21.30
N PRO A 39 25.18 -20.08 20.14
CA PRO A 39 25.61 -19.13 19.11
C PRO A 39 25.57 -17.67 19.58
N PHE A 40 24.61 -17.32 20.44
CA PHE A 40 24.55 -15.98 21.06
C PHE A 40 25.74 -15.73 21.98
N ILE A 41 26.13 -16.71 22.80
CA ILE A 41 27.32 -16.61 23.66
C ILE A 41 28.59 -16.44 22.81
N ASN A 42 28.73 -17.23 21.74
CA ASN A 42 29.86 -17.13 20.83
C ASN A 42 29.93 -15.76 20.14
N TYR A 43 28.79 -15.24 19.70
CA TYR A 43 28.67 -13.90 19.14
C TYR A 43 29.12 -12.82 20.13
N LEU A 44 28.68 -12.90 21.40
CA LEU A 44 29.13 -11.97 22.43
C LEU A 44 30.63 -12.09 22.71
N LYS A 45 31.16 -13.31 22.76
CA LYS A 45 32.61 -13.55 22.97
C LYS A 45 33.45 -12.92 21.87
N GLU A 46 33.03 -13.04 20.61
CA GLU A 46 33.69 -12.42 19.48
C GLU A 46 33.65 -10.88 19.58
N LYS A 47 32.49 -10.31 19.94
CA LYS A 47 32.29 -8.85 19.99
C LYS A 47 32.97 -8.16 21.18
N ARG A 48 33.41 -8.89 22.21
CA ARG A 48 34.06 -8.32 23.40
C ARG A 48 35.32 -7.51 23.09
N THR A 49 36.08 -7.90 22.07
CA THR A 49 37.34 -7.24 21.71
C THR A 49 37.13 -5.92 20.95
N GLU A 50 35.90 -5.65 20.48
CA GLU A 50 35.58 -4.54 19.59
C GLU A 50 34.71 -3.44 20.26
N VAL A 51 34.42 -3.57 21.56
CA VAL A 51 33.47 -2.70 22.26
C VAL A 51 34.09 -1.90 23.40
N SER A 52 33.39 -0.87 23.85
CA SER A 52 33.78 -0.06 25.00
C SER A 52 33.77 -0.88 26.31
N GLU A 53 34.52 -0.42 27.31
CA GLU A 53 34.65 -1.10 28.61
C GLU A 53 33.29 -1.40 29.27
N THR A 54 32.32 -0.49 29.18
CA THR A 54 30.97 -0.69 29.72
C THR A 54 30.22 -1.82 29.01
N LYS A 55 30.33 -1.89 27.68
CA LYS A 55 29.69 -2.95 26.89
C LYS A 55 30.37 -4.29 27.12
N GLU A 56 31.69 -4.29 27.28
CA GLU A 56 32.46 -5.50 27.61
C GLU A 56 31.98 -6.10 28.94
N LYS A 57 31.83 -5.28 29.98
CA LYS A 57 31.30 -5.73 31.29
C LYS A 57 29.90 -6.33 31.18
N LEU A 58 29.02 -5.71 30.39
CA LEU A 58 27.68 -6.23 30.13
C LEU A 58 27.74 -7.58 29.40
N TYR A 59 28.54 -7.69 28.34
CA TYR A 59 28.69 -8.93 27.58
C TYR A 59 29.29 -10.04 28.45
N GLY A 60 30.31 -9.72 29.25
CA GLY A 60 30.90 -10.66 30.21
C GLY A 60 29.90 -11.16 31.25
N TYR A 61 29.01 -10.28 31.74
CA TYR A 61 27.93 -10.67 32.64
C TYR A 61 26.93 -11.63 31.98
N LEU A 62 26.47 -11.31 30.76
CA LEU A 62 25.56 -12.16 29.98
C LEU A 62 26.17 -13.54 29.71
N ILE A 63 27.41 -13.58 29.19
CA ILE A 63 28.12 -14.83 28.92
C ILE A 63 28.18 -15.70 30.18
N LYS A 64 28.61 -15.13 31.31
CA LYS A 64 28.72 -15.88 32.56
C LYS A 64 27.39 -16.45 33.05
N LYS A 65 26.30 -15.70 32.88
CA LYS A 65 24.94 -16.12 33.27
C LYS A 65 24.38 -17.25 32.40
N PHE A 66 24.62 -17.19 31.09
CA PHE A 66 24.19 -18.26 30.19
C PHE A 66 25.09 -19.51 30.30
N GLU A 67 26.40 -19.35 30.52
CA GLU A 67 27.32 -20.48 30.72
C GLU A 67 27.12 -21.19 32.06
N SER A 68 26.57 -20.52 33.07
CA SER A 68 26.23 -21.18 34.34
C SER A 68 25.04 -22.14 34.23
N GLU A 69 24.28 -22.10 33.13
CA GLU A 69 23.11 -22.95 32.88
C GLU A 69 23.32 -23.82 31.62
N PRO A 70 24.02 -24.97 31.72
CA PRO A 70 24.31 -25.83 30.57
C PRO A 70 23.06 -26.30 29.81
N ALA A 71 21.92 -26.41 30.51
CA ALA A 71 20.64 -26.81 29.91
C ALA A 71 20.12 -25.81 28.85
N LEU A 72 20.60 -24.56 28.84
CA LEU A 72 20.27 -23.56 27.82
C LEU A 72 21.21 -23.61 26.59
N LEU A 73 22.33 -24.32 26.69
CA LEU A 73 23.26 -24.51 25.58
C LEU A 73 22.83 -25.65 24.66
N ASP A 74 22.05 -26.58 25.19
CA ASP A 74 21.52 -27.74 24.49
C ASP A 74 20.09 -27.99 25.01
N ILE A 75 19.09 -27.43 24.32
CA ILE A 75 17.69 -27.45 24.75
C ILE A 75 16.95 -28.60 24.06
N ASP A 76 16.60 -29.62 24.83
CA ASP A 76 15.77 -30.74 24.38
C ASP A 76 14.27 -30.53 24.70
N ASP A 77 13.95 -29.75 25.74
CA ASP A 77 12.58 -29.44 26.16
C ASP A 77 12.40 -27.92 26.34
N VAL A 78 11.35 -27.37 25.73
CA VAL A 78 11.04 -25.95 25.83
C VAL A 78 10.69 -25.56 27.26
N GLU A 79 10.19 -26.46 28.11
CA GLU A 79 9.95 -26.19 29.53
C GLU A 79 11.22 -25.72 30.28
N ILE A 80 12.42 -26.08 29.80
CA ILE A 80 13.68 -25.54 30.33
C ILE A 80 13.73 -24.02 30.18
N ILE A 81 13.23 -23.47 29.06
CA ILE A 81 13.18 -22.02 28.82
C ILE A 81 12.21 -21.35 29.81
N HIS A 82 11.10 -22.01 30.14
CA HIS A 82 10.14 -21.48 31.12
C HIS A 82 10.73 -21.38 32.52
N GLN A 83 11.57 -22.34 32.91
CA GLN A 83 12.24 -22.35 34.21
C GLN A 83 13.27 -21.22 34.35
N HIS A 84 13.74 -20.66 33.24
CA HIS A 84 14.75 -19.60 33.17
C HIS A 84 14.19 -18.29 32.59
N ALA A 85 12.96 -17.93 32.97
CA ALA A 85 12.28 -16.73 32.50
C ALA A 85 13.06 -15.42 32.80
N ASP A 86 13.79 -15.38 33.90
CA ASP A 86 14.66 -14.27 34.30
C ASP A 86 15.83 -14.06 33.32
N LEU A 87 16.44 -15.14 32.83
CA LEU A 87 17.47 -15.07 31.80
C LEU A 87 16.90 -14.63 30.44
N MET A 88 15.66 -15.00 30.13
CA MET A 88 14.99 -14.53 28.91
C MET A 88 14.65 -13.03 28.99
N GLU A 89 14.22 -12.55 30.15
CA GLU A 89 14.01 -11.13 30.40
C GLU A 89 15.33 -10.34 30.30
N LEU A 90 16.42 -10.88 30.84
CA LEU A 90 17.76 -10.30 30.72
C LEU A 90 18.24 -10.24 29.26
N LEU A 91 18.05 -11.33 28.50
CA LEU A 91 18.38 -11.38 27.08
C LEU A 91 17.59 -10.33 26.29
N THR A 92 16.28 -10.30 26.46
CA THR A 92 15.42 -9.40 25.70
C THR A 92 15.63 -7.94 26.07
N THR A 93 15.93 -7.63 27.34
CA THR A 93 16.35 -6.29 27.77
C THR A 93 17.69 -5.87 27.14
N SER A 94 18.57 -6.83 26.86
CA SER A 94 19.85 -6.58 26.21
C SER A 94 19.70 -6.38 24.69
N LEU A 95 18.76 -7.08 24.06
CA LEU A 95 18.42 -6.93 22.64
C LEU A 95 17.60 -5.66 22.37
N PHE A 96 16.72 -5.30 23.29
CA PHE A 96 15.78 -4.19 23.18
C PHE A 96 15.87 -3.30 24.44
N PRO A 97 16.62 -2.18 24.39
CA PRO A 97 16.79 -1.31 25.54
C PRO A 97 15.46 -0.77 26.08
N VAL A 98 15.21 -0.91 27.39
CA VAL A 98 13.96 -0.54 28.08
C VAL A 98 13.55 0.93 27.87
N ILE A 99 14.52 1.82 27.64
CA ILE A 99 14.33 3.27 27.55
C ILE A 99 13.84 3.70 26.15
N ALA A 100 13.87 2.81 25.14
CA ALA A 100 13.21 3.03 23.86
C ALA A 100 11.69 2.90 24.03
N ILE A 101 11.08 3.86 24.72
CA ILE A 101 9.65 3.95 25.07
C ILE A 101 8.82 4.49 23.88
N ASP A 102 9.41 4.63 22.69
CA ASP A 102 8.56 4.84 21.53
C ASP A 102 7.92 3.50 21.19
N HIS A 103 6.62 3.40 21.48
CA HIS A 103 5.70 2.32 21.14
C HIS A 103 6.22 1.44 19.99
N ARG A 104 6.34 0.10 20.13
CA ARG A 104 6.48 -0.92 19.04
C ARG A 104 7.59 -2.00 19.17
N HIS A 105 8.00 -2.45 20.36
CA HIS A 105 8.78 -3.71 20.43
C HIS A 105 7.86 -4.94 20.40
N ILE A 106 7.27 -5.16 19.23
CA ILE A 106 6.55 -6.39 18.89
C ILE A 106 7.62 -7.40 18.47
N PHE A 107 7.95 -8.35 19.34
CA PHE A 107 9.03 -9.28 19.07
C PHE A 107 8.73 -10.69 19.55
N ALA A 108 9.43 -11.66 18.96
CA ALA A 108 9.49 -13.04 19.43
C ALA A 108 10.88 -13.64 19.22
N LEU A 109 11.25 -14.59 20.07
CA LEU A 109 12.34 -15.51 19.84
C LEU A 109 11.76 -16.78 19.20
N ALA A 110 12.33 -17.16 18.07
CA ALA A 110 11.86 -18.26 17.25
C ALA A 110 12.92 -19.34 17.09
N ALA A 111 12.47 -20.58 16.91
CA ALA A 111 13.37 -21.65 16.55
C ALA A 111 13.98 -21.38 15.16
N PRO A 112 15.24 -21.75 14.92
CA PRO A 112 15.91 -21.49 13.65
C PRO A 112 15.13 -22.00 12.45
N TYR A 113 14.81 -21.09 11.53
CA TYR A 113 14.13 -21.37 10.25
C TYR A 113 12.81 -22.11 10.36
N GLN A 114 12.11 -21.97 11.49
CA GLN A 114 10.78 -22.54 11.68
C GLN A 114 9.80 -21.42 12.00
N PHE A 115 8.54 -21.57 11.55
CA PHE A 115 7.43 -20.72 11.97
C PHE A 115 6.94 -21.15 13.36
N SER A 116 7.85 -21.09 14.33
CA SER A 116 7.60 -21.46 15.71
C SER A 116 8.34 -20.56 16.68
N VAL A 117 7.59 -19.98 17.61
CA VAL A 117 8.09 -19.05 18.62
C VAL A 117 8.05 -19.70 20.00
N PHE A 118 9.03 -19.39 20.85
CA PHE A 118 9.12 -19.95 22.19
C PHE A 118 9.18 -18.90 23.30
N TYR A 119 9.45 -17.64 22.96
CA TYR A 119 9.40 -16.50 23.88
C TYR A 119 8.96 -15.25 23.12
N TYR A 120 8.11 -14.39 23.69
CA TYR A 120 7.51 -13.28 22.93
C TYR A 120 7.04 -12.14 23.83
N SER A 121 6.87 -10.96 23.22
CA SER A 121 6.28 -9.81 23.90
C SER A 121 4.75 -9.91 23.96
N ASP A 122 4.14 -9.24 24.93
CA ASP A 122 2.68 -9.25 25.11
C ASP A 122 1.95 -8.67 23.88
N HIS A 123 2.59 -7.75 23.15
CA HIS A 123 2.04 -7.21 21.90
C HIS A 123 2.15 -8.21 20.75
N PHE A 124 3.24 -8.98 20.66
CA PHE A 124 3.37 -10.03 19.63
C PHE A 124 2.28 -11.09 19.80
N ARG A 125 2.08 -11.56 21.04
CA ARG A 125 1.01 -12.51 21.40
C ARG A 125 -0.37 -12.02 20.95
N LYS A 126 -0.72 -10.76 21.22
CA LYS A 126 -2.05 -10.20 20.87
C LYS A 126 -2.31 -10.10 19.36
N ILE A 127 -1.25 -10.02 18.55
CA ILE A 127 -1.35 -9.73 17.12
C ILE A 127 -1.23 -11.00 16.29
N PHE A 128 -0.33 -11.92 16.67
CA PHE A 128 0.05 -13.07 15.83
C PHE A 128 -0.49 -14.40 16.35
N PHE A 129 -1.28 -14.45 17.42
CA PHE A 129 -1.85 -15.71 17.93
C PHE A 129 -3.35 -15.79 17.63
N ASP A 130 -3.84 -17.00 17.40
CA ASP A 130 -5.27 -17.28 17.28
C ASP A 130 -6.02 -17.03 18.61
N GLN A 131 -7.35 -17.01 18.55
CA GLN A 131 -8.19 -16.71 19.73
C GLN A 131 -8.01 -17.71 20.88
N ASP A 132 -7.70 -18.96 20.54
CA ASP A 132 -7.47 -20.04 21.51
C ASP A 132 -5.99 -20.17 21.94
N GLU A 133 -5.10 -19.34 21.40
CA GLU A 133 -3.65 -19.34 21.63
C GLU A 133 -2.98 -20.72 21.44
N ASN A 134 -3.42 -21.44 20.43
CA ASN A 134 -2.90 -22.74 20.03
C ASN A 134 -1.96 -22.64 18.82
N HIS A 135 -2.14 -21.63 17.98
CA HIS A 135 -1.42 -21.51 16.72
C HIS A 135 -0.88 -20.10 16.47
N LEU A 136 0.31 -20.08 15.86
CA LEU A 136 0.89 -18.86 15.30
C LEU A 136 0.18 -18.55 13.98
N LEU A 137 -0.43 -17.37 13.88
CA LEU A 137 -1.06 -16.84 12.69
C LEU A 137 0.01 -16.46 11.66
N LEU A 138 -0.13 -17.02 10.47
CA LEU A 138 0.64 -16.66 9.29
C LEU A 138 -0.12 -15.58 8.49
N PRO A 139 0.54 -14.86 7.57
CA PRO A 139 -0.09 -13.74 6.90
C PRO A 139 -1.23 -14.23 6.00
N ASP A 140 -2.42 -13.67 6.20
CA ASP A 140 -3.62 -14.02 5.44
C ASP A 140 -3.41 -13.77 3.94
N GLY A 141 -3.78 -14.75 3.12
CA GLY A 141 -3.73 -14.64 1.66
C GLY A 141 -2.36 -14.85 1.02
N VAL A 142 -1.31 -15.18 1.79
CA VAL A 142 0.00 -15.54 1.23
C VAL A 142 0.00 -17.02 0.81
N PRO A 143 0.29 -17.35 -0.47
CA PRO A 143 0.38 -18.73 -0.93
C PRO A 143 1.48 -19.52 -0.20
N ILE A 144 1.24 -20.81 0.04
CA ILE A 144 2.20 -21.71 0.72
C ILE A 144 3.54 -21.75 -0.04
N ASP A 145 3.52 -21.71 -1.37
CA ASP A 145 4.73 -21.69 -2.19
C ASP A 145 5.60 -20.44 -1.95
N GLU A 146 4.97 -19.30 -1.64
CA GLU A 146 5.66 -18.07 -1.32
C GLU A 146 6.33 -18.16 0.06
N LEU A 147 5.62 -18.70 1.06
CA LEU A 147 6.19 -18.98 2.39
C LEU A 147 7.38 -19.93 2.30
N LYS A 148 7.26 -21.00 1.49
CA LYS A 148 8.34 -21.93 1.20
C LYS A 148 9.53 -21.24 0.55
N ALA A 149 9.30 -20.36 -0.42
CA ALA A 149 10.37 -19.62 -1.08
C ALA A 149 11.12 -18.69 -0.12
N ILE A 150 10.40 -18.03 0.79
CA ILE A 150 10.99 -17.11 1.78
C ILE A 150 11.81 -17.87 2.83
N GLN A 151 11.29 -18.99 3.33
CA GLN A 151 12.03 -19.84 4.26
C GLN A 151 13.31 -20.38 3.62
N CYS A 152 13.22 -20.92 2.39
CA CYS A 152 14.38 -21.39 1.65
C CYS A 152 15.39 -20.29 1.38
N ALA A 153 14.95 -19.11 0.93
CA ALA A 153 15.83 -17.97 0.67
C ALA A 153 16.60 -17.58 1.94
N SER A 154 15.93 -17.56 3.09
CA SER A 154 16.55 -17.26 4.39
C SER A 154 17.60 -18.29 4.79
N ILE A 155 17.32 -19.59 4.59
CA ILE A 155 18.29 -20.67 4.89
C ILE A 155 19.49 -20.58 3.94
N TYR A 156 19.23 -20.46 2.63
CA TYR A 156 20.29 -20.40 1.63
C TYR A 156 21.14 -19.14 1.73
N ASP A 157 20.58 -17.99 2.11
CA ASP A 157 21.38 -16.79 2.37
C ASP A 157 22.44 -17.05 3.45
N HIS A 158 22.05 -17.68 4.56
CA HIS A 158 22.99 -18.02 5.62
C HIS A 158 23.97 -19.12 5.19
N VAL A 159 23.51 -20.18 4.49
CA VAL A 159 24.41 -21.23 3.95
C VAL A 159 25.48 -20.61 3.06
N LEU A 160 25.08 -19.75 2.12
CA LEU A 160 25.98 -19.10 1.18
C LEU A 160 26.96 -18.16 1.88
N GLN A 161 26.48 -17.43 2.88
CA GLN A 161 27.31 -16.51 3.65
C GLN A 161 28.36 -17.28 4.46
N LYS A 162 27.95 -18.36 5.15
CA LYS A 162 28.83 -19.11 6.05
C LYS A 162 29.84 -19.99 5.30
N PHE A 163 29.39 -20.74 4.30
CA PHE A 163 30.22 -21.76 3.66
C PHE A 163 30.93 -21.28 2.38
N TYR A 164 30.44 -20.20 1.76
CA TYR A 164 30.99 -19.70 0.50
C TYR A 164 31.36 -18.21 0.54
N GLY A 165 31.10 -17.50 1.64
CA GLY A 165 31.39 -16.07 1.76
C GLY A 165 30.56 -15.18 0.85
N MET A 166 29.38 -15.64 0.40
CA MET A 166 28.50 -14.90 -0.50
C MET A 166 27.18 -14.54 0.16
N LYS A 167 26.68 -13.33 -0.09
CA LYS A 167 25.37 -12.89 0.39
C LYS A 167 24.38 -12.80 -0.77
N LEU A 168 23.15 -13.31 -0.58
CA LEU A 168 22.09 -13.18 -1.57
C LEU A 168 21.59 -11.73 -1.63
N ASN A 169 21.22 -11.29 -2.83
CA ASN A 169 20.53 -10.04 -3.08
C ASN A 169 19.02 -10.30 -3.26
N ASP A 170 18.45 -11.02 -2.29
CA ASP A 170 17.03 -11.38 -2.25
C ASP A 170 16.48 -11.05 -0.85
N ASN A 171 16.21 -9.76 -0.61
CA ASN A 171 15.51 -9.31 0.59
C ASN A 171 14.00 -9.45 0.36
N ARG A 172 13.46 -10.65 0.58
CA ARG A 172 12.01 -10.85 0.61
C ARG A 172 11.49 -10.49 1.99
N GLU A 173 11.09 -9.24 2.15
CA GLU A 173 10.40 -8.80 3.35
C GLU A 173 8.96 -9.35 3.35
N LEU A 174 8.54 -9.93 4.47
CA LEU A 174 7.16 -10.33 4.67
C LEU A 174 6.38 -9.17 5.29
N ILE A 175 5.31 -8.75 4.63
CA ILE A 175 4.35 -7.80 5.17
C ILE A 175 3.07 -8.56 5.49
N TYR A 176 2.69 -8.54 6.77
CA TYR A 176 1.54 -9.25 7.31
C TYR A 176 0.34 -8.31 7.34
N PRO A 177 -0.69 -8.50 6.49
CA PRO A 177 -1.98 -7.88 6.69
C PRO A 177 -2.65 -8.54 7.90
N ILE A 178 -2.97 -7.77 8.92
CA ILE A 178 -3.65 -8.26 10.12
C ILE A 178 -4.82 -7.36 10.43
N THR A 179 -6.00 -7.96 10.55
CA THR A 179 -7.16 -7.26 11.09
C THR A 179 -7.06 -7.29 12.60
N ASP A 180 -6.77 -6.15 13.21
CA ASP A 180 -6.67 -6.02 14.67
C ASP A 180 -7.99 -6.48 15.31
N PRO A 181 -7.99 -7.53 16.16
CA PRO A 181 -9.21 -8.06 16.75
C PRO A 181 -9.94 -7.06 17.63
N THR A 182 -9.22 -6.10 18.23
CA THR A 182 -9.79 -5.11 19.15
C THR A 182 -10.40 -3.92 18.40
N SER A 183 -9.71 -3.41 17.38
CA SER A 183 -10.16 -2.24 16.62
C SER A 183 -10.93 -2.59 15.35
N GLY A 184 -10.83 -3.83 14.86
CA GLY A 184 -11.37 -4.27 13.57
C GLY A 184 -10.66 -3.66 12.36
N MET A 185 -9.50 -3.02 12.57
CA MET A 185 -8.80 -2.26 11.53
C MET A 185 -7.72 -3.10 10.88
N LEU A 186 -7.60 -2.97 9.56
CA LEU A 186 -6.51 -3.59 8.81
C LEU A 186 -5.21 -2.83 9.08
N ARG A 187 -4.22 -3.54 9.58
CA ARG A 187 -2.86 -3.07 9.80
C ARG A 187 -1.88 -3.91 9.01
N TYR A 188 -0.72 -3.33 8.70
CA TYR A 188 0.34 -4.01 7.99
C TYR A 188 1.59 -4.06 8.86
N TYR A 189 2.09 -5.26 9.15
CA TYR A 189 3.29 -5.47 9.95
C TYR A 189 4.41 -6.08 9.10
N ARG A 190 5.54 -5.38 8.97
CA ARG A 190 6.75 -5.92 8.36
C ARG A 190 7.47 -6.79 9.39
N ILE A 191 7.67 -8.07 9.10
CA ILE A 191 8.43 -8.98 9.96
C ILE A 191 9.88 -9.02 9.53
N LYS A 192 10.77 -8.56 10.40
CA LYS A 192 12.22 -8.70 10.26
C LYS A 192 12.65 -9.96 10.98
N TYR A 193 13.26 -10.88 10.22
CA TYR A 193 13.85 -12.11 10.73
C TYR A 193 15.36 -11.92 10.90
N ASP A 194 15.82 -11.87 12.15
CA ASP A 194 17.24 -11.75 12.48
C ASP A 194 17.82 -13.12 12.82
N SER A 195 18.70 -13.61 11.94
CA SER A 195 19.36 -14.91 12.01
C SER A 195 20.74 -14.89 12.65
N ARG A 196 21.20 -13.75 13.19
CA ARG A 196 22.59 -13.58 13.69
C ARG A 196 22.97 -14.51 14.85
N PHE A 197 21.99 -15.08 15.55
CA PHE A 197 22.20 -16.03 16.65
C PHE A 197 21.88 -17.46 16.26
N ILE A 198 21.96 -17.76 14.96
CA ILE A 198 21.86 -19.11 14.41
C ILE A 198 23.25 -19.52 13.94
N ASP A 199 23.59 -20.79 14.11
CA ASP A 199 24.75 -21.42 13.53
C ASP A 199 24.30 -22.59 12.63
N LEU A 200 24.93 -22.75 11.46
CA LEU A 200 24.65 -23.86 10.54
C LEU A 200 25.81 -24.87 10.52
N LYS A 201 25.53 -26.14 10.82
CA LYS A 201 26.48 -27.25 10.69
C LYS A 201 26.19 -28.04 9.42
N LEU A 202 27.24 -28.40 8.69
CA LEU A 202 27.14 -29.23 7.49
C LEU A 202 27.22 -30.71 7.85
N LYS A 203 26.27 -31.50 7.35
CA LYS A 203 26.23 -32.96 7.37
C LYS A 203 26.71 -33.48 6.02
N GLY A 204 27.96 -33.93 5.96
CA GLY A 204 28.55 -34.50 4.74
C GLY A 204 29.37 -33.50 3.94
N GLU A 205 29.35 -33.63 2.61
CA GLU A 205 30.17 -32.84 1.71
C GLU A 205 29.44 -31.57 1.22
N LEU A 206 30.20 -30.48 1.10
CA LEU A 206 29.67 -29.18 0.68
C LEU A 206 29.49 -29.17 -0.85
N PRO A 207 28.27 -28.97 -1.38
CA PRO A 207 28.05 -29.00 -2.83
C PRO A 207 28.82 -27.88 -3.56
N PRO A 208 29.33 -28.08 -4.78
CA PRO A 208 29.95 -27.01 -5.55
C PRO A 208 28.89 -26.03 -6.08
N LEU A 209 29.16 -24.71 -5.97
CA LEU A 209 28.23 -23.66 -6.42
C LEU A 209 27.87 -23.73 -7.91
N LYS A 210 28.74 -24.30 -8.74
CA LYS A 210 28.53 -24.41 -10.20
C LYS A 210 27.33 -25.27 -10.56
N ASP A 211 26.97 -26.22 -9.69
CA ASP A 211 25.88 -27.14 -9.91
C ASP A 211 24.55 -26.61 -9.34
N CYS A 212 24.62 -25.55 -8.53
CA CYS A 212 23.49 -24.90 -7.88
C CYS A 212 22.71 -23.98 -8.83
N ALA A 213 21.51 -23.57 -8.43
CA ALA A 213 20.65 -22.64 -9.18
C ALA A 213 20.84 -21.16 -8.78
N VAL A 214 21.94 -20.86 -8.09
CA VAL A 214 22.31 -19.50 -7.67
C VAL A 214 22.96 -18.78 -8.84
N CYS A 215 22.39 -17.65 -9.24
CA CYS A 215 22.99 -16.80 -10.27
C CYS A 215 24.08 -15.92 -9.67
N MET A 216 25.34 -16.14 -10.07
CA MET A 216 26.49 -15.38 -9.57
C MET A 216 26.49 -13.90 -9.98
N ASN A 217 25.76 -13.53 -11.04
CA ASN A 217 25.68 -12.15 -11.50
C ASN A 217 24.64 -11.34 -10.72
N THR A 218 23.55 -11.98 -10.31
CA THR A 218 22.42 -11.32 -9.62
C THR A 218 22.35 -11.64 -8.14
N PHE A 219 23.13 -12.62 -7.68
CA PHE A 219 23.10 -13.18 -6.32
C PHE A 219 21.68 -13.59 -5.90
N ARG A 220 20.93 -14.22 -6.82
CA ARG A 220 19.56 -14.69 -6.61
C ARG A 220 19.40 -16.16 -6.95
N ILE A 221 18.46 -16.81 -6.29
CA ILE A 221 18.04 -18.18 -6.62
C ILE A 221 17.05 -18.07 -7.79
N LEU A 222 17.43 -18.54 -8.97
CA LEU A 222 16.59 -18.46 -10.16
C LEU A 222 15.56 -19.59 -10.23
N ASP A 223 15.92 -20.75 -9.69
CA ASP A 223 15.10 -21.96 -9.68
C ASP A 223 15.23 -22.64 -8.32
N LEU A 224 14.20 -22.47 -7.49
CA LEU A 224 14.18 -23.02 -6.13
C LEU A 224 14.14 -24.55 -6.13
N GLU A 225 13.44 -25.17 -7.08
CA GLU A 225 13.34 -26.63 -7.13
C GLU A 225 14.67 -27.27 -7.51
N LYS A 226 15.36 -26.69 -8.50
CA LYS A 226 16.72 -27.11 -8.84
C LYS A 226 17.68 -26.88 -7.67
N GLN A 227 17.55 -25.77 -6.94
CA GLN A 227 18.36 -25.52 -5.75
C GLN A 227 18.13 -26.58 -4.68
N LEU A 228 16.88 -26.94 -4.38
CA LEU A 228 16.55 -27.99 -3.40
C LEU A 228 17.06 -29.36 -3.81
N LYS A 229 17.12 -29.67 -5.11
CA LYS A 229 17.68 -30.94 -5.62
C LYS A 229 19.21 -31.00 -5.54
N THR A 230 19.87 -29.88 -5.83
CA THR A 230 21.35 -29.79 -5.91
C THR A 230 21.99 -29.56 -4.55
N MET A 231 21.29 -28.86 -3.66
CA MET A 231 21.68 -28.59 -2.28
C MET A 231 20.49 -28.82 -1.34
N PRO A 232 20.18 -30.09 -1.02
CA PRO A 232 19.11 -30.42 -0.09
C PRO A 232 19.31 -29.78 1.29
N LEU A 233 18.22 -29.33 1.91
CA LEU A 233 18.27 -28.68 3.23
C LEU A 233 18.64 -29.64 4.36
N GLU A 234 18.47 -30.95 4.15
CA GLU A 234 18.88 -32.03 5.06
C GLU A 234 20.39 -32.08 5.31
N LEU A 235 21.18 -31.50 4.41
CA LEU A 235 22.64 -31.34 4.58
C LEU A 235 22.98 -30.36 5.71
N PHE A 236 22.01 -29.59 6.21
CA PHE A 236 22.27 -28.56 7.21
C PHE A 236 21.52 -28.83 8.51
N GLU A 237 22.21 -28.59 9.61
CA GLU A 237 21.63 -28.55 10.94
C GLU A 237 21.78 -27.15 11.51
N ALA A 238 20.65 -26.53 11.81
CA ALA A 238 20.57 -25.22 12.41
C ALA A 238 20.50 -25.34 13.93
N GLU A 239 21.39 -24.65 14.62
CA GLU A 239 21.42 -24.56 16.08
C GLU A 239 21.37 -23.08 16.46
N GLY A 240 20.53 -22.68 17.42
CA GLY A 240 20.47 -21.29 17.86
C GLY A 240 19.07 -20.77 18.12
N PHE A 241 18.86 -19.48 17.93
CA PHE A 241 17.53 -18.87 17.86
C PHE A 241 17.51 -17.69 16.90
N ALA A 242 16.33 -17.39 16.37
CA ALA A 242 16.08 -16.19 15.58
C ALA A 242 15.35 -15.14 16.41
N VAL A 243 15.55 -13.87 16.08
CA VAL A 243 14.75 -12.76 16.64
C VAL A 243 13.81 -12.25 15.57
N TRP A 244 12.51 -12.33 15.83
CA TRP A 244 11.48 -11.74 14.99
C TRP A 244 11.13 -10.38 15.56
N VAL A 245 11.12 -9.36 14.70
CA VAL A 245 10.68 -8.02 15.05
C VAL A 245 9.61 -7.59 14.06
N ALA A 246 8.41 -7.30 14.56
CA ALA A 246 7.33 -6.77 13.75
C ALA A 246 7.31 -5.24 13.84
N GLU A 247 7.38 -4.59 12.68
CA GLU A 247 7.31 -3.14 12.54
C GLU A 247 5.97 -2.77 11.92
N ASP A 248 5.20 -1.89 12.57
CA ASP A 248 3.96 -1.35 11.98
C ASP A 248 4.32 -0.44 10.80
N VAL A 249 3.97 -0.90 9.60
CA VAL A 249 4.22 -0.21 8.33
C VAL A 249 2.91 0.17 7.64
N THR A 250 1.80 0.23 8.40
CA THR A 250 0.45 0.45 7.86
C THR A 250 0.38 1.65 6.93
N THR A 251 0.96 2.79 7.33
CA THR A 251 0.99 4.01 6.51
C THR A 251 1.75 3.81 5.20
N ILE A 252 2.93 3.19 5.25
CA ILE A 252 3.79 2.98 4.08
C ILE A 252 3.12 2.00 3.12
N GLU A 253 2.62 0.87 3.62
CA GLU A 253 1.98 -0.15 2.78
C GLU A 253 0.66 0.35 2.19
N SER A 254 -0.13 1.12 2.94
CA SER A 254 -1.37 1.72 2.41
C SER A 254 -1.07 2.65 1.22
N LEU A 255 0.02 3.42 1.28
CA LEU A 255 0.46 4.26 0.15
C LEU A 255 0.92 3.42 -1.05
N GLU A 256 1.65 2.32 -0.82
CA GLU A 256 2.08 1.40 -1.88
C GLU A 256 0.88 0.70 -2.54
N ILE A 257 -0.15 0.34 -1.77
CA ILE A 257 -1.40 -0.20 -2.31
C ILE A 257 -2.10 0.84 -3.19
N ILE A 258 -2.23 2.09 -2.73
CA ILE A 258 -2.79 3.18 -3.54
C ILE A 258 -2.01 3.32 -4.86
N LYS A 259 -0.68 3.34 -4.82
CA LYS A 259 0.15 3.38 -6.04
C LYS A 259 -0.10 2.20 -6.97
N LYS A 260 -0.16 0.98 -6.43
CA LYS A 260 -0.41 -0.25 -7.22
C LYS A 260 -1.78 -0.20 -7.91
N ILE A 261 -2.82 0.28 -7.23
CA ILE A 261 -4.15 0.47 -7.83
C ILE A 261 -4.05 1.43 -9.04
N LEU A 262 -3.38 2.57 -8.85
CA LEU A 262 -3.22 3.59 -9.91
C LEU A 262 -2.36 3.13 -11.10
N LEU A 263 -1.46 2.17 -10.90
CA LEU A 263 -0.61 1.63 -11.97
C LEU A 263 -1.29 0.52 -12.78
N LYS A 264 -2.24 -0.21 -12.20
CA LYS A 264 -2.90 -1.36 -12.85
C LYS A 264 -4.05 -0.95 -13.76
N GLU A 265 -4.77 0.09 -13.40
CA GLU A 265 -6.04 0.42 -14.05
C GLU A 265 -5.96 1.73 -14.85
N ASP A 266 -6.36 1.64 -16.11
CA ASP A 266 -6.43 2.77 -17.05
C ASP A 266 -7.80 3.48 -16.97
N GLU A 267 -8.85 2.77 -16.57
CA GLU A 267 -10.20 3.32 -16.41
C GLU A 267 -10.56 3.48 -14.93
N CYS A 268 -11.19 4.60 -14.60
CA CYS A 268 -11.74 4.84 -13.27
C CYS A 268 -13.14 4.26 -13.17
N ASP A 269 -13.26 3.07 -12.57
CA ASP A 269 -14.53 2.39 -12.35
C ASP A 269 -14.91 2.33 -10.86
N THR A 270 -16.03 1.68 -10.54
CA THR A 270 -16.49 1.52 -9.15
C THR A 270 -15.52 0.70 -8.30
N ASN A 271 -14.84 -0.30 -8.90
CA ASN A 271 -13.91 -1.16 -8.17
C ASN A 271 -12.65 -0.39 -7.76
N VAL A 272 -12.08 0.42 -8.65
CA VAL A 272 -10.94 1.31 -8.36
C VAL A 272 -11.26 2.21 -7.18
N ILE A 273 -12.41 2.88 -7.21
CA ILE A 273 -12.79 3.82 -6.16
C ILE A 273 -13.02 3.09 -4.84
N ASP A 274 -13.64 1.91 -4.85
CA ASP A 274 -13.86 1.12 -3.64
C ASP A 274 -12.55 0.59 -3.04
N ASP A 275 -11.60 0.19 -3.87
CA ASP A 275 -10.27 -0.24 -3.43
C ASP A 275 -9.44 0.93 -2.89
N LEU A 276 -9.52 2.12 -3.51
CA LEU A 276 -8.95 3.35 -2.96
C LEU A 276 -9.58 3.68 -1.60
N LYS A 277 -10.90 3.59 -1.45
CA LYS A 277 -11.59 3.80 -0.16
C LYS A 277 -11.10 2.83 0.92
N LYS A 278 -10.89 1.55 0.59
CA LYS A 278 -10.33 0.57 1.52
C LYS A 278 -8.90 0.94 1.94
N ALA A 279 -8.05 1.32 0.99
CA ALA A 279 -6.67 1.71 1.29
C ALA A 279 -6.60 2.99 2.14
N ILE A 280 -7.45 3.98 1.86
CA ILE A 280 -7.57 5.21 2.67
C ILE A 280 -8.08 4.89 4.08
N ARG A 281 -9.04 3.95 4.23
CA ARG A 281 -9.52 3.51 5.54
C ARG A 281 -8.38 2.92 6.38
N ALA A 282 -7.54 2.08 5.77
CA ALA A 282 -6.36 1.52 6.43
C ALA A 282 -5.34 2.61 6.82
N LEU A 283 -5.11 3.59 5.93
CA LEU A 283 -4.22 4.72 6.19
C LEU A 283 -4.70 5.61 7.35
N ILE A 284 -6.00 5.89 7.41
CA ILE A 284 -6.60 6.72 8.48
C ILE A 284 -6.53 5.98 9.82
N GLY A 285 -6.74 4.67 9.82
CA GLY A 285 -6.74 3.87 11.04
C GLY A 285 -7.89 4.23 11.97
N LEU A 286 -9.10 4.41 11.42
CA LEU A 286 -10.35 4.51 12.19
C LEU A 286 -11.38 3.50 11.67
N ARG A 287 -12.13 2.90 12.60
CA ARG A 287 -13.13 1.86 12.32
C ARG A 287 -14.41 2.44 11.73
N ASP A 288 -15.03 3.38 12.44
CA ASP A 288 -16.38 3.88 12.17
C ASP A 288 -16.32 5.16 11.34
N ILE A 289 -15.78 5.03 10.12
CA ILE A 289 -15.71 6.12 9.14
C ILE A 289 -16.32 5.73 7.80
N GLN A 290 -17.01 6.69 7.18
CA GLN A 290 -17.37 6.62 5.77
C GLN A 290 -16.41 7.49 4.97
N ILE A 291 -16.03 7.01 3.78
CA ILE A 291 -15.10 7.70 2.90
C ILE A 291 -15.82 7.94 1.58
N GLY A 292 -15.85 9.19 1.15
CA GLY A 292 -16.31 9.62 -0.16
C GLY A 292 -15.12 10.06 -1.01
N LEU A 293 -15.08 9.65 -2.28
CA LEU A 293 -14.19 10.24 -3.27
C LEU A 293 -15.04 10.70 -4.43
N THR A 294 -15.10 11.99 -4.68
CA THR A 294 -15.89 12.52 -5.81
C THR A 294 -14.95 13.12 -6.84
N PRO A 295 -14.82 12.51 -8.03
CA PRO A 295 -14.26 13.17 -9.19
C PRO A 295 -15.19 14.30 -9.64
N PHE A 296 -14.65 15.48 -9.92
CA PHE A 296 -15.42 16.55 -10.55
C PHE A 296 -15.11 16.60 -12.04
N VAL A 297 -16.17 16.46 -12.82
CA VAL A 297 -16.12 16.47 -14.28
C VAL A 297 -16.73 17.76 -14.81
N LYS A 298 -16.26 18.18 -15.99
CA LYS A 298 -16.71 19.38 -16.66
C LYS A 298 -17.25 19.06 -18.05
N ILE A 299 -18.27 19.80 -18.47
CA ILE A 299 -18.72 19.89 -19.86
C ILE A 299 -18.73 21.38 -20.20
N ASN A 300 -18.06 21.80 -21.27
CA ASN A 300 -17.96 23.21 -21.69
C ASN A 300 -17.46 24.14 -20.56
N ASP A 301 -16.41 23.71 -19.85
CA ASP A 301 -15.83 24.39 -18.69
C ASP A 301 -16.74 24.56 -17.45
N GLU A 302 -17.99 24.07 -17.51
CA GLU A 302 -18.89 24.03 -16.36
C GLU A 302 -18.87 22.67 -15.65
N PHE A 303 -18.85 22.68 -14.32
CA PHE A 303 -18.96 21.46 -13.52
C PHE A 303 -20.36 20.86 -13.63
N VAL A 304 -20.41 19.56 -13.91
CA VAL A 304 -21.67 18.82 -14.05
C VAL A 304 -21.82 17.76 -12.95
N LEU A 305 -23.04 17.58 -12.47
CA LEU A 305 -23.40 16.50 -11.56
C LEU A 305 -23.60 15.23 -12.40
N ASP A 306 -22.55 14.43 -12.50
CA ASP A 306 -22.59 13.13 -13.14
C ASP A 306 -23.00 12.03 -12.13
N GLU A 307 -24.03 11.25 -12.44
CA GLU A 307 -24.60 10.26 -11.51
C GLU A 307 -23.59 9.14 -11.17
N GLU A 308 -22.78 8.72 -12.15
CA GLU A 308 -21.76 7.68 -11.94
C GLU A 308 -20.67 8.15 -10.98
N ASN A 309 -20.24 9.41 -11.06
CA ASN A 309 -19.22 9.97 -10.18
C ASN A 309 -19.77 10.41 -8.83
N ALA A 310 -20.99 10.96 -8.80
CA ALA A 310 -21.63 11.48 -7.58
C ALA A 310 -21.94 10.36 -6.56
N LYS A 311 -22.17 9.12 -7.02
CA LYS A 311 -22.44 7.98 -6.13
C LYS A 311 -21.26 7.65 -5.20
N TYR A 312 -20.07 8.10 -5.56
CA TYR A 312 -18.86 7.84 -4.80
C TYR A 312 -18.62 8.82 -3.65
N GLY A 313 -19.28 9.98 -3.64
CA GLY A 313 -19.22 10.97 -2.57
C GLY A 313 -20.24 10.75 -1.46
N LEU A 314 -20.05 11.45 -0.34
CA LEU A 314 -20.96 11.44 0.80
C LEU A 314 -22.04 12.52 0.67
N ALA A 315 -21.65 13.75 0.32
CA ALA A 315 -22.62 14.83 0.08
C ALA A 315 -23.30 14.68 -1.29
N THR A 316 -22.52 14.39 -2.34
CA THR A 316 -23.00 14.39 -3.73
C THR A 316 -24.00 13.28 -4.04
N ARG A 317 -23.92 12.13 -3.36
CA ARG A 317 -24.90 11.03 -3.51
C ARG A 317 -26.33 11.45 -3.16
N GLN A 318 -26.50 12.45 -2.29
CA GLN A 318 -27.81 12.94 -1.87
C GLN A 318 -28.53 13.71 -2.97
N TRP A 319 -27.78 14.24 -3.93
CA TRP A 319 -28.30 15.14 -4.96
C TRP A 319 -28.65 14.45 -6.27
N ILE A 320 -28.24 13.18 -6.45
CA ILE A 320 -28.54 12.36 -7.64
C ILE A 320 -30.05 12.29 -7.87
N ASN A 321 -30.82 12.02 -6.81
CA ASN A 321 -32.28 11.86 -6.89
C ASN A 321 -33.05 13.18 -6.66
N GLY A 322 -32.35 14.30 -6.45
CA GLY A 322 -32.95 15.59 -6.08
C GLY A 322 -33.49 16.40 -7.27
N GLY A 323 -33.36 15.91 -8.50
CA GLY A 323 -33.77 16.64 -9.70
C GLY A 323 -33.06 18.02 -9.82
N PRO A 324 -33.77 19.08 -10.27
CA PRO A 324 -33.18 20.41 -10.44
C PRO A 324 -32.58 21.01 -9.16
N GLU A 325 -33.16 20.71 -8.00
CA GLU A 325 -32.67 21.19 -6.70
C GLU A 325 -31.33 20.54 -6.32
N GLY A 326 -31.15 19.27 -6.67
CA GLY A 326 -29.87 18.57 -6.50
C GLY A 326 -28.73 19.20 -7.30
N VAL A 327 -29.01 19.62 -8.54
CA VAL A 327 -28.02 20.28 -9.40
C VAL A 327 -27.63 21.66 -8.85
N GLU A 328 -28.60 22.43 -8.35
CA GLU A 328 -28.32 23.74 -7.74
C GLU A 328 -27.47 23.61 -6.46
N ASN A 329 -27.82 22.66 -5.59
CA ASN A 329 -27.03 22.36 -4.40
C ASN A 329 -25.59 21.94 -4.74
N PHE A 330 -25.41 21.13 -5.79
CA PHE A 330 -24.09 20.78 -6.30
C PHE A 330 -23.31 22.00 -6.78
N LYS A 331 -23.92 22.89 -7.57
CA LYS A 331 -23.26 24.12 -8.06
C LYS A 331 -22.85 25.04 -6.91
N MET A 332 -23.71 25.24 -5.92
CA MET A 332 -23.39 26.01 -4.71
C MET A 332 -22.20 25.39 -3.97
N PHE A 333 -22.19 24.07 -3.81
CA PHE A 333 -21.13 23.37 -3.11
C PHE A 333 -19.78 23.44 -3.85
N VAL A 334 -19.78 23.26 -5.17
CA VAL A 334 -18.57 23.44 -5.99
C VAL A 334 -18.08 24.89 -5.94
N GLY A 335 -18.98 25.87 -5.95
CA GLY A 335 -18.65 27.28 -5.76
C GLY A 335 -17.95 27.52 -4.41
N PHE A 336 -18.51 26.97 -3.33
CA PHE A 336 -17.92 27.01 -2.00
C PHE A 336 -16.49 26.40 -1.99
N LEU A 337 -16.28 25.26 -2.63
CA LEU A 337 -14.95 24.61 -2.67
C LEU A 337 -13.94 25.37 -3.52
N ASN A 338 -14.37 26.09 -4.56
CA ASN A 338 -13.48 26.93 -5.35
C ASN A 338 -13.05 28.19 -4.58
N GLU A 339 -13.95 28.77 -3.76
CA GLU A 339 -13.67 29.97 -2.98
C GLU A 339 -12.87 29.67 -1.70
N PHE A 340 -13.21 28.58 -0.99
CA PHE A 340 -12.67 28.23 0.33
C PHE A 340 -11.88 26.93 0.32
N GLY A 341 -11.23 26.58 -0.81
CA GLY A 341 -10.63 25.28 -1.12
C GLY A 341 -9.45 24.81 -0.25
N VAL A 342 -9.58 24.86 1.07
CA VAL A 342 -8.62 24.37 2.05
C VAL A 342 -9.16 23.11 2.73
N PRO A 343 -8.29 22.11 3.00
CA PRO A 343 -8.68 20.95 3.79
C PRO A 343 -9.21 21.38 5.17
N THR A 344 -10.43 20.98 5.48
CA THR A 344 -11.14 21.49 6.66
C THR A 344 -11.69 20.35 7.51
N PRO A 345 -11.07 20.05 8.66
CA PRO A 345 -11.63 19.13 9.65
C PRO A 345 -12.69 19.84 10.51
N VAL A 346 -13.92 19.34 10.46
CA VAL A 346 -15.03 19.69 11.35
C VAL A 346 -15.11 18.64 12.44
N THR A 347 -14.47 18.91 13.57
CA THR A 347 -14.41 17.98 14.72
C THR A 347 -15.78 17.79 15.37
N ASN A 348 -16.62 18.82 15.38
CA ASN A 348 -17.97 18.78 15.93
C ASN A 348 -18.96 19.37 14.92
N LEU A 349 -19.73 18.49 14.28
CA LEU A 349 -20.77 18.87 13.35
C LEU A 349 -22.06 19.21 14.13
N SER A 350 -22.57 20.43 13.99
CA SER A 350 -23.75 20.93 14.69
C SER A 350 -24.74 21.63 13.76
N GLU A 351 -26.00 21.74 14.19
CA GLU A 351 -27.07 22.36 13.41
C GLU A 351 -26.82 23.86 13.13
N GLU A 352 -26.05 24.53 13.99
CA GLU A 352 -25.65 25.93 13.82
C GLU A 352 -24.89 26.16 12.51
N MET A 353 -24.20 25.13 12.00
CA MET A 353 -23.42 25.21 10.77
C MET A 353 -24.28 25.17 9.51
N PHE A 354 -25.54 24.75 9.59
CA PHE A 354 -26.41 24.59 8.41
C PHE A 354 -26.77 25.91 7.73
N GLY A 355 -26.67 27.03 8.44
CA GLY A 355 -26.87 28.36 7.86
C GLY A 355 -25.78 28.75 6.86
N PHE A 356 -24.54 28.31 7.11
CA PHE A 356 -23.39 28.59 6.25
C PHE A 356 -23.07 27.45 5.28
N ALA A 357 -23.26 26.20 5.72
CA ALA A 357 -22.99 25.00 4.95
C ALA A 357 -24.22 24.06 4.93
N PRO A 358 -25.25 24.35 4.12
CA PRO A 358 -26.49 23.57 4.06
C PRO A 358 -26.28 22.10 3.68
N PHE A 359 -25.26 21.82 2.86
CA PHE A 359 -24.90 20.47 2.40
C PHE A 359 -24.54 19.52 3.55
N LEU A 360 -24.18 20.03 4.73
CA LEU A 360 -23.88 19.23 5.91
C LEU A 360 -25.12 18.64 6.59
N ARG A 361 -26.32 19.19 6.32
CA ARG A 361 -27.57 18.76 6.97
C ARG A 361 -27.85 17.28 6.72
N ALA A 362 -27.80 16.85 5.47
CA ALA A 362 -28.07 15.46 5.10
C ALA A 362 -27.09 14.50 5.79
N LEU A 363 -25.80 14.87 5.85
CA LEU A 363 -24.78 14.08 6.54
C LEU A 363 -25.04 13.99 8.05
N PHE A 364 -25.47 15.08 8.67
CA PHE A 364 -25.80 15.12 10.10
C PHE A 364 -27.03 14.24 10.42
N GLU A 365 -28.05 14.27 9.57
CA GLU A 365 -29.26 13.45 9.68
C GLU A 365 -28.95 11.95 9.49
N GLU A 366 -27.97 11.61 8.65
CA GLU A 366 -27.42 10.24 8.51
C GLU A 366 -26.57 9.79 9.71
N GLY A 367 -26.37 10.66 10.71
CA GLY A 367 -25.67 10.35 11.95
C GLY A 367 -24.22 10.84 12.01
N ALA A 368 -23.74 11.60 11.02
CA ALA A 368 -22.41 12.19 11.09
C ALA A 368 -22.32 13.21 12.24
N ARG A 369 -21.22 13.13 13.00
CA ARG A 369 -20.90 14.03 14.11
C ARG A 369 -19.53 14.69 13.96
N SER A 370 -18.67 14.14 13.11
CA SER A 370 -17.43 14.74 12.67
C SER A 370 -17.30 14.56 11.16
N TYR A 371 -16.77 15.57 10.48
CA TYR A 371 -16.67 15.60 9.02
C TYR A 371 -15.35 16.22 8.56
N LEU A 372 -14.70 15.66 7.55
CA LEU A 372 -13.51 16.21 6.91
C LEU A 372 -13.79 16.35 5.42
N ILE A 373 -13.49 17.52 4.89
CA ILE A 373 -13.49 17.77 3.45
C ILE A 373 -12.10 18.17 3.01
N TYR A 374 -11.59 17.48 1.98
CA TYR A 374 -10.31 17.75 1.35
C TYR A 374 -10.52 18.01 -0.15
N PRO A 375 -10.62 19.28 -0.56
CA PRO A 375 -10.67 19.66 -1.97
C PRO A 375 -9.33 19.34 -2.66
N MET A 376 -9.38 18.66 -3.81
CA MET A 376 -8.21 18.36 -4.62
C MET A 376 -8.18 19.30 -5.83
N GLN A 377 -7.15 20.13 -5.93
CA GLN A 377 -7.01 21.16 -6.96
C GLN A 377 -5.65 21.05 -7.67
N ASN A 378 -5.60 21.39 -8.96
CA ASN A 378 -4.38 21.58 -9.73
C ASN A 378 -4.37 22.98 -10.40
N SER A 379 -3.43 23.20 -11.32
CA SER A 379 -3.39 24.42 -12.15
C SER A 379 -4.66 24.70 -12.93
N ASP A 380 -5.44 23.65 -13.25
CA ASP A 380 -6.67 23.72 -14.07
C ASP A 380 -7.94 23.85 -13.21
N GLY A 381 -7.74 24.01 -11.89
CA GLY A 381 -8.79 24.18 -10.89
C GLY A 381 -9.13 22.89 -10.13
N LEU A 382 -10.36 22.82 -9.64
CA LEU A 382 -10.85 21.72 -8.82
C LEU A 382 -10.99 20.43 -9.64
N ILE A 383 -10.30 19.37 -9.19
CA ILE A 383 -10.29 18.05 -9.84
C ILE A 383 -11.30 17.11 -9.17
N GLY A 384 -11.44 17.22 -7.85
CA GLY A 384 -12.28 16.33 -7.06
C GLY A 384 -12.23 16.68 -5.58
N MET A 385 -12.77 15.80 -4.75
CA MET A 385 -12.66 15.91 -3.30
C MET A 385 -12.62 14.55 -2.61
N LEU A 386 -11.96 14.52 -1.46
CA LEU A 386 -12.04 13.45 -0.48
C LEU A 386 -12.92 13.93 0.68
N GLU A 387 -13.89 13.12 1.03
CA GLU A 387 -14.78 13.34 2.17
C GLU A 387 -14.58 12.21 3.17
N VAL A 388 -14.50 12.53 4.45
CA VAL A 388 -14.52 11.54 5.52
C VAL A 388 -15.58 11.95 6.53
N SER A 389 -16.46 11.04 6.92
CA SER A 389 -17.44 11.27 7.98
C SER A 389 -17.29 10.24 9.09
N SER A 390 -17.55 10.64 10.32
CA SER A 390 -17.61 9.75 11.47
C SER A 390 -18.84 10.06 12.31
N THR A 391 -19.40 9.01 12.93
CA THR A 391 -20.49 9.12 13.91
C THR A 391 -19.99 9.59 15.29
N VAL A 392 -18.67 9.64 15.48
CA VAL A 392 -18.02 10.03 16.74
C VAL A 392 -17.52 11.48 16.65
N GLN A 393 -17.89 12.29 17.65
CA GLN A 393 -17.38 13.66 17.76
C GLN A 393 -15.86 13.65 18.02
N ASN A 394 -15.16 14.65 17.49
CA ASN A 394 -13.72 14.83 17.58
C ASN A 394 -12.88 13.69 16.98
N ALA A 395 -13.49 12.81 16.17
CA ALA A 395 -12.76 11.74 15.50
C ALA A 395 -11.86 12.26 14.37
N LEU A 396 -12.33 13.25 13.61
CA LEU A 396 -11.60 13.81 12.47
C LEU A 396 -10.92 15.11 12.89
N THR A 397 -9.64 14.99 13.25
CA THR A 397 -8.80 16.09 13.77
C THR A 397 -7.73 16.51 12.77
N GLN A 398 -7.02 17.60 13.07
CA GLN A 398 -5.85 18.03 12.28
C GLN A 398 -4.74 16.97 12.21
N ASP A 399 -4.58 16.17 13.26
CA ASP A 399 -3.60 15.08 13.31
C ASP A 399 -3.96 13.94 12.33
N LEU A 400 -5.25 13.68 12.12
CA LEU A 400 -5.71 12.76 11.08
C LEU A 400 -5.43 13.33 9.68
N LEU A 401 -5.62 14.64 9.50
CA LEU A 401 -5.31 15.31 8.25
C LEU A 401 -3.83 15.15 7.88
N SER A 402 -2.91 15.31 8.84
CA SER A 402 -1.47 15.08 8.58
C SER A 402 -1.12 13.63 8.23
N ARG A 403 -1.92 12.64 8.68
CA ARG A 403 -1.76 11.24 8.24
C ARG A 403 -2.18 11.02 6.80
N LEU A 404 -3.13 11.81 6.31
CA LEU A 404 -3.66 11.75 4.95
C LEU A 404 -2.79 12.48 3.94
N GLU A 405 -2.13 13.57 4.33
CA GLU A 405 -1.29 14.41 3.44
C GLU A 405 -0.39 13.61 2.48
N PRO A 406 0.36 12.57 2.91
CA PRO A 406 1.22 11.80 2.00
C PRO A 406 0.48 11.08 0.87
N ALA A 407 -0.80 10.76 1.05
CA ALA A 407 -1.63 10.10 0.02
C ALA A 407 -2.26 11.10 -0.96
N MET A 408 -2.38 12.38 -0.59
CA MET A 408 -3.14 13.36 -1.38
C MET A 408 -2.64 13.54 -2.82
N PRO A 409 -1.33 13.54 -3.11
CA PRO A 409 -0.86 13.60 -4.50
C PRO A 409 -1.31 12.39 -5.33
N LEU A 410 -1.32 11.20 -4.73
CA LEU A 410 -1.75 9.97 -5.40
C LEU A 410 -3.27 9.98 -5.63
N LEU A 411 -4.05 10.41 -4.64
CA LEU A 411 -5.50 10.52 -4.79
C LEU A 411 -5.88 11.61 -5.81
N SER A 412 -5.14 12.72 -5.84
CA SER A 412 -5.35 13.77 -6.84
C SER A 412 -5.10 13.26 -8.26
N LEU A 413 -4.05 12.44 -8.44
CA LEU A 413 -3.79 11.76 -9.70
C LEU A 413 -4.91 10.76 -10.06
N ALA A 414 -5.45 10.05 -9.07
CA ALA A 414 -6.61 9.17 -9.27
C ALA A 414 -7.81 9.95 -9.80
N MET A 415 -8.16 11.06 -9.15
CA MET A 415 -9.29 11.90 -9.57
C MET A 415 -9.05 12.52 -10.95
N LEU A 416 -7.81 12.88 -11.27
CA LEU A 416 -7.43 13.38 -12.59
C LEU A 416 -7.64 12.32 -13.67
N LYS A 417 -7.19 11.08 -13.44
CA LYS A 417 -7.47 9.95 -14.34
C LYS A 417 -8.97 9.72 -14.55
N CYS A 418 -9.78 9.82 -13.48
CA CYS A 418 -11.24 9.70 -13.59
C CYS A 418 -11.83 10.80 -14.48
N ARG A 419 -11.38 12.05 -14.30
CA ARG A 419 -11.82 13.20 -15.11
C ARG A 419 -11.45 13.03 -16.58
N ASP A 420 -10.22 12.61 -16.87
CA ASP A 420 -9.73 12.40 -18.22
C ASP A 420 -10.45 11.22 -18.90
N GLY A 421 -10.73 10.15 -18.14
CA GLY A 421 -11.54 9.02 -18.61
C GLY A 421 -12.97 9.41 -18.96
N PHE A 422 -13.59 10.29 -18.18
CA PHE A 422 -14.91 10.85 -18.52
C PHE A 422 -14.87 11.67 -19.82
N GLN A 423 -13.88 12.56 -19.96
CA GLN A 423 -13.71 13.35 -21.18
C GLN A 423 -13.50 12.46 -22.42
N TYR A 424 -12.71 11.40 -22.27
CA TYR A 424 -12.48 10.41 -23.32
C TYR A 424 -13.78 9.68 -23.72
N LYS A 425 -14.64 9.30 -22.76
CA LYS A 425 -15.96 8.71 -23.05
C LYS A 425 -16.83 9.66 -23.88
N ILE A 426 -16.87 10.94 -23.52
CA ILE A 426 -17.62 11.97 -24.26
C ILE A 426 -17.09 12.10 -25.69
N GLU A 427 -15.77 12.26 -25.87
CA GLU A 427 -15.15 12.36 -27.19
C GLU A 427 -15.39 11.12 -28.05
N LYS A 428 -15.37 9.94 -27.44
CA LYS A 428 -15.63 8.68 -28.14
C LYS A 428 -17.07 8.64 -28.68
N VAL A 429 -18.06 8.98 -27.85
CA VAL A 429 -19.47 9.09 -28.30
C VAL A 429 -19.58 10.10 -29.43
N ILE A 430 -18.89 11.24 -29.32
CA ILE A 430 -18.89 12.27 -30.34
C ILE A 430 -18.34 11.72 -31.67
N LYS A 431 -17.17 11.07 -31.66
CA LYS A 431 -16.49 10.53 -32.85
C LYS A 431 -17.27 9.37 -33.49
N GLU A 432 -17.94 8.54 -32.69
CA GLU A 432 -18.73 7.41 -33.18
C GLU A 432 -20.06 7.86 -33.81
N LYS A 433 -20.69 8.91 -33.26
CA LYS A 433 -22.04 9.35 -33.66
C LYS A 433 -22.03 10.55 -34.60
N PHE A 434 -20.96 11.34 -34.64
CA PHE A 434 -20.84 12.54 -35.47
C PHE A 434 -19.55 12.49 -36.32
N THR A 435 -19.69 12.67 -37.64
CA THR A 435 -18.65 12.34 -38.62
C THR A 435 -17.72 13.49 -38.99
N ALA A 436 -18.02 14.74 -38.61
CA ALA A 436 -17.14 15.89 -38.82
C ALA A 436 -17.58 17.05 -37.92
N LEU A 437 -16.78 17.38 -36.91
CA LEU A 437 -17.02 18.56 -36.09
C LEU A 437 -16.02 19.66 -36.44
N GLN A 438 -16.53 20.87 -36.64
CA GLN A 438 -15.71 22.07 -36.58
C GLN A 438 -15.61 22.49 -35.10
N GLN A 439 -14.42 22.92 -34.66
CA GLN A 439 -14.19 23.38 -33.28
C GLN A 439 -15.28 24.34 -32.73
N PRO A 440 -15.83 25.30 -33.51
CA PRO A 440 -16.81 26.25 -32.97
C PRO A 440 -18.15 25.66 -32.53
N VAL A 441 -18.49 24.45 -32.97
CA VAL A 441 -19.79 23.81 -32.66
C VAL A 441 -19.66 22.63 -31.70
N GLU A 442 -18.42 22.23 -31.38
CA GLU A 442 -18.10 21.04 -30.59
C GLU A 442 -18.76 21.02 -29.21
N TRP A 443 -18.88 22.20 -28.57
CA TRP A 443 -19.52 22.38 -27.27
C TRP A 443 -20.96 21.84 -27.22
N LYS A 444 -21.72 21.99 -28.31
CA LYS A 444 -23.12 21.52 -28.37
C LYS A 444 -23.21 20.01 -28.50
N PHE A 445 -22.24 19.40 -29.17
CA PHE A 445 -22.15 17.94 -29.29
C PHE A 445 -21.69 17.30 -27.99
N ALA A 446 -20.84 17.98 -27.21
CA ALA A 446 -20.47 17.53 -25.86
C ALA A 446 -21.68 17.46 -24.91
N GLU A 447 -22.59 18.44 -24.94
CA GLU A 447 -23.84 18.41 -24.18
C GLU A 447 -24.73 17.22 -24.57
N VAL A 448 -24.91 16.99 -25.88
CA VAL A 448 -25.75 15.90 -26.40
C VAL A 448 -25.13 14.53 -26.08
N ALA A 449 -23.80 14.40 -26.19
CA ALA A 449 -23.10 13.19 -25.82
C ALA A 449 -23.22 12.90 -24.32
N TRP A 450 -23.13 13.92 -23.46
CA TRP A 450 -23.34 13.77 -22.02
C TRP A 450 -24.79 13.36 -21.68
N ASP A 451 -25.78 14.03 -22.28
CA ASP A 451 -27.19 13.65 -22.11
C ASP A 451 -27.47 12.21 -22.58
N TYR A 452 -26.79 11.75 -23.64
CA TYR A 452 -26.89 10.37 -24.12
C TYR A 452 -26.32 9.37 -23.11
N LEU A 453 -25.14 9.66 -22.56
CA LEU A 453 -24.50 8.81 -21.55
C LEU A 453 -25.33 8.73 -20.26
N ARG A 454 -25.91 9.86 -19.80
CA ARG A 454 -26.77 9.88 -18.60
C ARG A 454 -28.01 8.99 -18.74
N ASN A 455 -28.54 8.84 -19.95
CA ASN A 455 -29.73 8.04 -20.22
C ASN A 455 -29.41 6.59 -20.63
N ASN A 456 -28.23 6.05 -20.29
CA ASN A 456 -27.79 4.68 -20.64
C ASN A 456 -27.91 4.32 -22.14
N GLY A 457 -27.85 5.34 -23.01
CA GLY A 457 -28.02 5.15 -24.44
C GLY A 457 -29.46 5.02 -24.96
N ASP A 458 -30.47 5.17 -24.10
CA ASP A 458 -31.90 5.21 -24.50
C ASP A 458 -32.33 6.60 -25.02
N ALA A 459 -31.50 7.62 -24.84
CA ALA A 459 -31.76 8.93 -25.45
C ALA A 459 -31.52 8.88 -26.96
N ASP A 460 -32.47 9.43 -27.72
CA ASP A 460 -32.37 9.56 -29.16
C ASP A 460 -31.22 10.51 -29.53
N VAL A 461 -30.03 9.97 -29.84
CA VAL A 461 -28.84 10.74 -30.31
C VAL A 461 -29.14 11.54 -31.58
N THR A 462 -30.25 11.21 -32.23
CA THR A 462 -30.83 11.88 -33.40
C THR A 462 -31.71 13.10 -33.07
N LYS A 463 -31.72 13.61 -31.84
CA LYS A 463 -32.15 15.01 -31.64
C LYS A 463 -31.28 15.90 -32.53
N ASN A 464 -31.88 16.41 -33.61
CA ASN A 464 -31.21 17.32 -34.53
C ASN A 464 -30.56 18.44 -33.71
N VAL A 465 -29.24 18.54 -33.77
CA VAL A 465 -28.50 19.65 -33.17
C VAL A 465 -28.84 20.89 -34.00
N VAL A 466 -29.90 21.59 -33.60
CA VAL A 466 -30.37 22.82 -34.25
C VAL A 466 -29.71 24.00 -33.55
N PHE A 467 -29.01 24.82 -34.33
CA PHE A 467 -28.49 26.09 -33.87
C PHE A 467 -29.47 27.19 -34.23
N GLU A 468 -30.17 27.73 -33.25
CA GLU A 468 -31.01 28.92 -33.45
C GLU A 468 -30.12 30.15 -33.59
N ASN A 469 -30.37 30.99 -34.60
CA ASN A 469 -29.64 32.24 -34.86
C ASN A 469 -28.14 32.11 -35.21
N VAL A 470 -27.71 30.97 -35.76
CA VAL A 470 -26.37 30.87 -36.36
C VAL A 470 -26.39 31.36 -37.80
N TYR A 471 -25.64 32.43 -38.06
CA TYR A 471 -25.39 32.94 -39.40
C TYR A 471 -24.02 32.42 -39.86
N PRO A 472 -23.97 31.38 -40.71
CA PRO A 472 -22.70 30.91 -41.25
C PRO A 472 -22.10 32.01 -42.14
N LEU A 473 -20.98 32.58 -41.70
CA LEU A 473 -20.17 33.49 -42.49
C LEU A 473 -19.32 32.65 -43.45
N TYR A 474 -19.90 32.31 -44.61
CA TYR A 474 -19.16 31.64 -45.67
C TYR A 474 -18.18 32.62 -46.32
N GLY A 475 -16.95 32.66 -45.81
CA GLY A 475 -15.82 33.33 -46.45
C GLY A 475 -15.19 32.45 -47.54
N ALA A 476 -15.96 32.06 -48.55
CA ALA A 476 -15.42 31.37 -49.72
C ALA A 476 -15.30 32.35 -50.89
N ILE A 477 -14.13 32.96 -51.05
CA ILE A 477 -13.71 33.47 -52.37
C ILE A 477 -13.11 32.27 -53.10
N ASP A 478 -13.97 31.39 -53.61
CA ASP A 478 -13.52 30.38 -54.56
C ASP A 478 -13.31 31.08 -55.91
N ILE A 479 -12.06 31.32 -56.27
CA ILE A 479 -11.72 31.77 -57.62
C ILE A 479 -12.03 30.60 -58.54
N ARG A 480 -13.12 30.72 -59.30
CA ARG A 480 -13.53 29.76 -60.33
C ARG A 480 -12.29 29.42 -61.18
N ASN A 481 -11.97 28.13 -61.29
CA ASN A 481 -10.77 27.59 -61.96
C ASN A 481 -9.43 27.71 -61.19
N SER A 482 -9.40 28.00 -59.88
CA SER A 482 -8.15 28.12 -59.11
C SER A 482 -7.24 26.88 -59.17
N ALA A 483 -7.83 25.68 -59.30
CA ALA A 483 -7.09 24.44 -59.51
C ALA A 483 -6.43 24.38 -60.90
N PHE A 484 -7.16 24.83 -61.94
CA PHE A 484 -6.63 24.91 -63.31
C PHE A 484 -5.55 25.98 -63.41
N GLU A 485 -5.77 27.17 -62.83
CA GLU A 485 -4.78 28.26 -62.78
C GLU A 485 -3.51 27.85 -62.01
N ARG A 486 -3.65 27.18 -60.86
CA ARG A 486 -2.49 26.61 -60.13
C ARG A 486 -1.73 25.61 -60.98
N SER A 487 -2.44 24.69 -61.64
CA SER A 487 -1.80 23.69 -62.50
C SER A 487 -1.09 24.34 -63.69
N GLN A 488 -1.65 25.41 -64.24
CA GLN A 488 -1.06 26.15 -65.36
C GLN A 488 0.17 26.97 -64.92
N ALA A 489 0.13 27.58 -63.73
CA ALA A 489 1.25 28.29 -63.13
C ALA A 489 2.43 27.34 -62.87
N ILE A 490 2.18 26.17 -62.26
CA ILE A 490 3.20 25.15 -62.01
C ILE A 490 3.85 24.68 -63.32
N GLN A 491 3.05 24.46 -64.37
CA GLN A 491 3.59 24.08 -65.68
C GLN A 491 4.45 25.17 -66.31
N LYS A 492 4.06 26.45 -66.18
CA LYS A 492 4.87 27.58 -66.67
C LYS A 492 6.20 27.68 -65.91
N ASP A 493 6.16 27.62 -64.58
CA ASP A 493 7.37 27.66 -63.74
C ASP A 493 8.34 26.52 -64.05
N LEU A 494 7.84 25.29 -64.17
CA LEU A 494 8.67 24.13 -64.55
C LEU A 494 9.29 24.32 -65.93
N LYS A 495 8.56 24.90 -66.88
CA LYS A 495 9.07 25.17 -68.22
C LYS A 495 10.14 26.27 -68.21
N GLU A 496 9.93 27.33 -67.44
CA GLU A 496 10.90 28.40 -67.20
C GLU A 496 12.19 27.82 -66.59
N HIS A 497 12.06 26.99 -65.54
CA HIS A 497 13.18 26.31 -64.89
C HIS A 497 13.98 25.41 -65.85
N LEU A 498 13.30 24.64 -66.70
CA LEU A 498 13.95 23.77 -67.69
C LEU A 498 14.68 24.57 -68.80
N ILE A 499 14.15 25.74 -69.16
CA ILE A 499 14.80 26.65 -70.11
C ILE A 499 16.04 27.27 -69.45
N LEU A 500 15.92 27.71 -68.20
CA LEU A 500 17.04 28.25 -67.42
C LEU A 500 18.17 27.21 -67.29
N GLU A 501 17.86 25.96 -66.91
CA GLU A 501 18.86 24.89 -66.85
C GLU A 501 19.55 24.63 -68.20
N ARG A 502 18.81 24.68 -69.31
CA ARG A 502 19.40 24.54 -70.66
C ARG A 502 20.29 25.72 -71.04
N SER A 503 19.99 26.92 -70.58
CA SER A 503 20.80 28.13 -70.83
C SER A 503 22.07 28.23 -69.96
N THR A 504 22.18 27.40 -68.92
CA THR A 504 23.34 27.34 -68.00
C THR A 504 24.30 26.17 -68.25
N LYS A 505 24.19 25.46 -69.39
CA LYS A 505 25.25 24.55 -69.85
C LYS A 505 26.13 25.28 -70.88
N PRO A 506 27.46 25.37 -70.68
CA PRO A 506 28.37 26.06 -71.61
C PRO A 506 28.43 25.42 -72.99
#